data_AF-A0A1I7RMC6-F1
#
_entry.id   AF-A0A1I7RMC6-F1
#
_cell.length_a   1.000
_cell.length_b   1.000
_cell.length_c   1.000
_cell.angle_alpha   90.00
_cell.angle_beta   90.00
_cell.angle_gamma   90.00
#
_symmetry.space_group_name_H-M   'P 1'
#
loop_
_entity.id
_entity.type
_entity.pdbx_description
1 polymer ?
#
loop_
_entity_poly.entity_id
_entity_poly.type
_entity_poly.pdbx_seq_one_letter_code
_entity_poly.pdbx_strand_id
1 'polypeptide(L)'
;MGLLHLSRRRVPPRKQILPEYVSFYLVLRKFIVVSDFRVIMGSLILPQNFQHIIRVLNTNIDGNRKVPFALTAIKGVGRRFSTLCCRKAGVNLNKRAGELSEEELEKVTTVLLNPTQYKIPNWFLNRQKDIKDGKYTQVISTALESKLRDDLERMKKIRLHRGLRHYWGLRVRGQHTKTTGRKGRTVGVSKKKGG
;
A
#
# COMPACT_ATOMS: atom_id res chain seq x y z
N MET A 1 -39.36 -24.14 24.30
CA MET A 1 -39.39 -23.63 22.92
C MET A 1 -40.17 -22.33 22.90
N GLY A 2 -39.47 -21.19 22.88
CA GLY A 2 -40.08 -19.86 22.87
C GLY A 2 -39.58 -19.08 21.66
N LEU A 3 -40.48 -18.83 20.71
CA LEU A 3 -40.26 -17.99 19.53
C LEU A 3 -40.24 -16.51 19.95
N LEU A 4 -39.05 -15.89 19.99
CA LEU A 4 -38.93 -14.43 20.08
C LEU A 4 -39.01 -13.83 18.68
N HIS A 5 -40.18 -13.28 18.37
CA HIS A 5 -40.49 -12.57 17.13
C HIS A 5 -39.88 -11.16 17.16
N LEU A 6 -39.17 -10.77 16.09
CA LEU A 6 -38.52 -9.47 15.93
C LEU A 6 -39.50 -8.29 16.03
N SER A 7 -39.21 -7.35 16.92
CA SER A 7 -39.88 -6.04 17.03
C SER A 7 -39.57 -5.15 15.81
N ARG A 8 -40.53 -4.96 14.91
CA ARG A 8 -40.54 -3.89 13.89
C ARG A 8 -40.67 -2.53 14.58
N ARG A 9 -39.63 -1.69 14.52
CA ARG A 9 -39.72 -0.27 14.94
C ARG A 9 -40.62 0.48 13.95
N ARG A 10 -41.67 1.15 14.46
CA ARG A 10 -42.55 2.04 13.70
C ARG A 10 -41.77 3.27 13.22
N VAL A 11 -41.97 3.67 11.96
CA VAL A 11 -41.46 4.92 11.38
C VAL A 11 -42.48 6.03 11.69
N PRO A 12 -42.07 7.24 12.13
CA PRO A 12 -43.01 8.35 12.36
C PRO A 12 -43.44 9.02 11.03
N PRO A 13 -44.60 9.73 10.99
CA PRO A 13 -45.17 10.24 9.74
C PRO A 13 -44.44 11.49 9.22
N ARG A 14 -44.42 11.65 7.88
CA ARG A 14 -43.85 12.82 7.17
C ARG A 14 -44.66 14.08 7.48
N LYS A 15 -44.00 15.12 7.99
CA LYS A 15 -44.53 16.49 8.04
C LYS A 15 -44.62 17.06 6.63
N GLN A 16 -45.77 17.62 6.28
CA GLN A 16 -46.00 18.37 5.04
C GLN A 16 -45.21 19.69 5.09
N ILE A 17 -44.52 20.03 4.01
CA ILE A 17 -43.71 21.25 3.88
C ILE A 17 -44.50 22.22 2.98
N LEU A 18 -44.72 23.44 3.47
CA LEU A 18 -45.45 24.53 2.80
C LEU A 18 -44.67 25.07 1.56
N PRO A 19 -45.36 25.62 0.54
CA PRO A 19 -44.80 25.83 -0.80
C PRO A 19 -44.00 27.13 -1.02
N GLU A 20 -43.55 27.85 0.02
CA GLU A 20 -42.93 29.17 -0.16
C GLU A 20 -41.38 29.20 -0.18
N TYR A 21 -40.71 28.05 -0.01
CA TYR A 21 -39.24 27.97 0.04
C TYR A 21 -38.56 27.38 -1.22
N VAL A 22 -39.24 27.32 -2.36
CA VAL A 22 -38.69 26.70 -3.59
C VAL A 22 -37.80 27.67 -4.40
N SER A 23 -37.91 28.98 -4.18
CA SER A 23 -37.19 29.97 -5.00
C SER A 23 -35.73 30.24 -4.60
N PHE A 24 -35.34 29.93 -3.35
CA PHE A 24 -33.95 30.16 -2.90
C PHE A 24 -32.99 29.01 -3.28
N TYR A 25 -33.51 27.77 -3.39
CA TYR A 25 -32.70 26.60 -3.73
C TYR A 25 -32.35 26.50 -5.22
N LEU A 26 -33.06 27.20 -6.11
CA LEU A 26 -32.76 27.23 -7.55
C LEU A 26 -31.66 28.24 -7.90
N VAL A 27 -31.50 29.32 -7.13
CA VAL A 27 -30.40 30.29 -7.34
C VAL A 27 -29.06 29.71 -6.86
N LEU A 28 -29.06 28.98 -5.73
CA LEU A 28 -27.86 28.29 -5.23
C LEU A 28 -27.44 27.07 -6.08
N ARG A 29 -28.37 26.43 -6.79
CA ARG A 29 -28.03 25.34 -7.73
C ARG A 29 -27.39 25.84 -9.03
N LYS A 30 -27.58 27.10 -9.41
CA LYS A 30 -26.93 27.69 -10.59
C LYS A 30 -25.50 28.18 -10.31
N PHE A 31 -25.17 28.44 -9.04
CA PHE A 31 -23.81 28.81 -8.64
C PHE A 31 -22.88 27.60 -8.41
N ILE A 32 -23.42 26.46 -7.96
CA ILE A 32 -22.63 25.23 -7.71
C ILE A 32 -22.13 24.59 -9.02
N VAL A 33 -22.88 24.70 -10.12
CA VAL A 33 -22.51 24.05 -11.40
C VAL A 33 -21.34 24.76 -12.11
N VAL A 34 -21.12 26.05 -11.86
CA VAL A 34 -20.00 26.80 -12.48
C VAL A 34 -18.67 26.49 -11.78
N SER A 35 -18.68 26.20 -10.48
CA SER A 35 -17.49 25.77 -9.73
C SER A 35 -16.99 24.36 -10.08
N ASP A 36 -17.86 23.48 -10.57
CA ASP A 36 -17.50 22.11 -10.94
C ASP A 36 -16.95 21.98 -12.38
N PHE A 37 -17.21 22.94 -13.27
CA PHE A 37 -16.69 22.91 -14.64
C PHE A 37 -15.18 23.14 -14.72
N ARG A 38 -14.59 23.89 -13.78
CA ARG A 38 -13.13 24.07 -13.68
C ARG A 38 -12.42 22.77 -13.29
N VAL A 39 -13.08 21.92 -12.49
CA VAL A 39 -12.54 20.62 -12.05
C VAL A 39 -12.55 19.61 -13.19
N ILE A 40 -13.57 19.64 -14.04
CA ILE A 40 -13.69 18.74 -15.20
C ILE A 40 -12.72 19.14 -16.32
N MET A 41 -12.59 20.44 -16.62
CA MET A 41 -11.67 20.95 -17.66
C MET A 41 -10.19 20.78 -17.31
N GLY A 42 -9.82 20.79 -16.02
CA GLY A 42 -8.44 20.53 -15.57
C GLY A 42 -7.98 19.08 -15.70
N SER A 43 -8.86 18.16 -16.11
CA SER A 43 -8.56 16.73 -16.23
C SER A 43 -8.19 16.27 -17.64
N LEU A 44 -8.40 17.11 -18.66
CA LEU A 44 -8.17 16.79 -20.08
C LEU A 44 -6.83 17.28 -20.62
N ILE A 45 -6.18 18.21 -19.93
CA ILE A 45 -4.87 18.74 -20.32
C ILE A 45 -3.84 18.12 -19.38
N LEU A 46 -2.96 17.27 -19.92
CA LEU A 46 -1.77 16.85 -19.18
C LEU A 46 -0.99 18.11 -18.81
N PRO A 47 -0.55 18.27 -17.55
CA PRO A 47 0.28 19.41 -17.19
C PRO A 47 1.52 19.43 -18.08
N GLN A 48 1.94 20.63 -18.49
CA GLN A 48 3.01 20.83 -19.47
C GLN A 48 4.33 20.11 -19.09
N ASN A 49 4.54 19.83 -17.80
CA ASN A 49 5.71 19.14 -17.26
C ASN A 49 5.34 17.78 -16.63
N PHE A 50 4.71 16.88 -17.38
CA PHE A 50 4.41 15.53 -16.89
C PHE A 50 5.60 14.58 -17.10
N GLN A 51 6.08 13.96 -16.01
CA GLN A 51 7.11 12.92 -16.08
C GLN A 51 6.50 11.52 -16.10
N HIS A 52 6.71 10.78 -17.19
CA HIS A 52 6.20 9.41 -17.31
C HIS A 52 6.95 8.41 -16.43
N ILE A 53 8.26 8.60 -16.26
CA ILE A 53 9.12 7.71 -15.47
C ILE A 53 9.93 8.56 -14.51
N ILE A 54 9.80 8.26 -13.22
CA ILE A 54 10.54 8.93 -12.15
C ILE A 54 11.46 7.91 -11.52
N ARG A 55 12.73 8.25 -11.35
CA ARG A 55 13.70 7.37 -10.69
C ARG A 55 13.92 7.83 -9.24
N VAL A 56 13.56 6.97 -8.29
CA VAL A 56 13.66 7.26 -6.85
C VAL A 56 14.23 6.04 -6.14
N LEU A 57 15.19 6.25 -5.23
CA LEU A 57 15.80 5.19 -4.40
C LEU A 57 16.22 3.94 -5.21
N ASN A 58 16.90 4.15 -6.35
CA ASN A 58 17.35 3.10 -7.27
C ASN A 58 16.22 2.27 -7.93
N THR A 59 15.00 2.79 -7.96
CA THR A 59 13.85 2.14 -8.59
C THR A 59 13.18 3.06 -9.61
N ASN A 60 12.61 2.47 -10.66
CA ASN A 60 11.82 3.19 -11.65
C ASN A 60 10.35 3.17 -11.22
N ILE A 61 9.76 4.36 -11.10
CA ILE A 61 8.37 4.57 -10.68
C ILE A 61 7.58 5.07 -11.89
N ASP A 62 6.37 4.53 -12.06
CA ASP A 62 5.42 4.90 -13.10
C ASP A 62 4.67 6.19 -12.71
N GLY A 63 4.82 7.24 -13.53
CA GLY A 63 4.22 8.56 -13.33
C GLY A 63 2.71 8.60 -13.48
N ASN A 64 2.11 7.64 -14.20
CA ASN A 64 0.67 7.61 -14.46
C ASN A 64 -0.14 7.24 -13.22
N ARG A 65 0.47 6.53 -12.28
CA ARG A 65 -0.19 6.11 -11.04
C ARG A 65 -0.27 7.25 -10.06
N LYS A 66 -1.30 7.24 -9.22
CA LYS A 66 -1.39 8.14 -8.06
C LYS A 66 -0.18 7.95 -7.14
N VAL A 67 0.32 9.03 -6.56
CA VAL A 67 1.51 9.06 -5.70
C VAL A 67 1.60 7.88 -4.70
N PRO A 68 0.56 7.59 -3.88
CA PRO A 68 0.69 6.56 -2.86
C PRO A 68 0.80 5.13 -3.41
N PHE A 69 0.38 4.90 -4.66
CA PHE A 69 0.50 3.61 -5.32
C PHE A 69 1.81 3.52 -6.11
N ALA A 70 2.22 4.62 -6.73
CA ALA A 70 3.48 4.71 -7.46
C ALA A 70 4.68 4.38 -6.55
N LEU A 71 4.71 4.95 -5.34
CA LEU A 71 5.76 4.72 -4.34
C LEU A 71 5.85 3.26 -3.83
N THR A 72 4.80 2.44 -4.02
CA THR A 72 4.85 1.02 -3.63
C THR A 72 5.73 0.17 -4.55
N ALA A 73 6.19 0.72 -5.67
CA ALA A 73 7.23 0.10 -6.49
C ALA A 73 8.55 -0.07 -5.70
N ILE A 74 8.81 0.82 -4.74
CA ILE A 74 9.98 0.76 -3.87
C ILE A 74 9.82 -0.40 -2.88
N LYS A 75 10.76 -1.36 -2.90
CA LYS A 75 10.78 -2.46 -1.93
C LYS A 75 10.89 -1.94 -0.50
N GLY A 76 10.08 -2.48 0.40
CA GLY A 76 10.00 -2.01 1.79
C GLY A 76 8.96 -0.91 2.03
N VAL A 77 8.38 -0.32 0.97
CA VAL A 77 7.32 0.69 1.07
C VAL A 77 5.98 0.07 0.69
N GLY A 78 5.08 -0.06 1.66
CA GLY A 78 3.69 -0.51 1.43
C GLY A 78 2.72 0.65 1.25
N ARG A 79 1.49 0.36 0.81
CA ARG A 79 0.42 1.37 0.61
C ARG A 79 0.18 2.22 1.86
N ARG A 80 0.11 1.59 3.05
CA ARG A 80 -0.10 2.30 4.32
C ARG A 80 1.06 3.25 4.65
N PHE A 81 2.30 2.78 4.48
CA PHE A 81 3.49 3.58 4.77
C PHE A 81 3.62 4.75 3.78
N SER A 82 3.47 4.48 2.49
CA SER A 82 3.47 5.52 1.47
C SER A 82 2.42 6.59 1.72
N THR A 83 1.18 6.18 2.04
CA THR A 83 0.10 7.12 2.39
C THR A 83 0.48 7.98 3.59
N LEU A 84 1.08 7.39 4.62
CA LEU A 84 1.55 8.13 5.80
C LEU A 84 2.67 9.12 5.44
N CYS A 85 3.66 8.69 4.67
CA CYS A 85 4.77 9.55 4.25
C CYS A 85 4.28 10.73 3.40
N CYS A 86 3.36 10.51 2.46
CA CYS A 86 2.75 11.59 1.69
C CYS A 86 2.01 12.60 2.57
N ARG A 87 1.25 12.13 3.57
CA ARG A 87 0.57 13.01 4.54
C ARG A 87 1.56 13.81 5.39
N LYS A 88 2.69 13.20 5.77
CA LYS A 88 3.74 13.88 6.55
C LYS A 88 4.55 14.87 5.73
N ALA A 89 4.77 14.57 4.45
CA ALA A 89 5.44 15.46 3.50
C ALA A 89 4.53 16.60 2.98
N GLY A 90 3.24 16.60 3.31
CA GLY A 90 2.29 17.60 2.82
C GLY A 90 1.87 17.43 1.36
N VAL A 91 2.13 16.27 0.76
CA VAL A 91 1.81 15.98 -0.65
C VAL A 91 0.35 15.50 -0.76
N ASN A 92 -0.38 16.03 -1.74
CA ASN A 92 -1.75 15.62 -2.01
C ASN A 92 -1.80 14.17 -2.56
N LEU A 93 -2.64 13.32 -1.95
CA LEU A 93 -2.76 11.90 -2.28
C LEU A 93 -3.45 11.64 -3.64
N ASN A 94 -4.21 12.60 -4.14
CA ASN A 94 -4.96 12.45 -5.39
C ASN A 94 -4.15 12.82 -6.63
N LYS A 95 -3.01 13.50 -6.47
CA LYS A 95 -2.10 13.84 -7.56
C LYS A 95 -1.53 12.58 -8.20
N ARG A 96 -1.17 12.67 -9.48
CA ARG A 96 -0.37 11.63 -10.14
C ARG A 96 1.10 11.80 -9.76
N ALA A 97 1.87 10.71 -9.80
CA ALA A 97 3.29 10.77 -9.47
C ALA A 97 4.07 11.62 -10.48
N GLY A 98 3.70 11.58 -11.76
CA GLY A 98 4.31 12.37 -12.84
C GLY A 98 4.10 13.88 -12.73
N GLU A 99 3.21 14.33 -11.83
CA GLU A 99 2.90 15.74 -11.57
C GLU A 99 3.67 16.29 -10.36
N LEU A 100 4.48 15.46 -9.70
CA LEU A 100 5.24 15.88 -8.53
C LEU A 100 6.39 16.80 -8.94
N SER A 101 6.56 17.86 -8.17
CA SER A 101 7.78 18.67 -8.22
C SER A 101 8.97 17.92 -7.63
N GLU A 102 10.18 18.31 -8.04
CA GLU A 102 11.43 17.74 -7.51
C GLU A 102 11.55 17.95 -6.00
N GLU A 103 11.15 19.13 -5.50
CA GLU A 103 11.11 19.42 -4.06
C GLU A 103 10.15 18.50 -3.28
N GLU A 104 8.95 18.24 -3.83
CA GLU A 104 8.00 17.32 -3.21
C GLU A 104 8.56 15.89 -3.17
N LEU A 105 9.26 15.47 -4.23
CA LEU A 105 9.93 14.16 -4.30
C LEU A 105 11.06 14.02 -3.28
N GLU A 106 11.89 15.04 -3.11
CA GLU A 106 12.94 15.07 -2.10
C GLU A 106 12.37 15.02 -0.68
N LYS A 107 11.32 15.81 -0.40
CA LYS A 107 10.60 15.77 0.89
C LYS A 107 10.06 14.38 1.18
N VAL A 108 9.43 13.72 0.21
CA VAL A 108 8.97 12.33 0.40
C VAL A 108 10.14 11.38 0.64
N THR A 109 11.25 11.54 -0.07
CA THR A 109 12.43 10.68 0.05
C THR A 109 13.09 10.82 1.43
N THR A 110 13.22 12.05 1.95
CA THR A 110 13.77 12.29 3.30
C THR A 110 12.87 11.69 4.38
N VAL A 111 11.55 11.79 4.24
CA VAL A 111 10.58 11.16 5.16
C VAL A 111 10.67 9.64 5.12
N LEU A 112 10.90 9.05 3.94
CA LEU A 112 11.07 7.61 3.78
C LEU A 112 12.34 7.10 4.46
N LEU A 113 13.47 7.82 4.31
CA LEU A 113 14.75 7.43 4.90
C LEU A 113 14.76 7.62 6.43
N ASN A 114 14.17 8.71 6.93
CA ASN A 114 14.23 9.09 8.35
C ASN A 114 12.84 9.20 9.00
N PRO A 115 12.06 8.09 9.07
CA PRO A 115 10.66 8.15 9.52
C PRO A 115 10.49 8.58 10.99
N THR A 116 11.46 8.27 11.85
CA THR A 116 11.42 8.60 13.28
C THR A 116 11.47 10.10 13.54
N GLN A 117 12.19 10.86 12.71
CA GLN A 117 12.28 12.33 12.79
C GLN A 117 10.92 13.00 12.51
N TYR A 118 10.11 12.41 11.63
CA TYR A 118 8.78 12.92 11.26
C TYR A 118 7.64 12.44 12.17
N LYS A 119 7.97 12.05 13.41
CA LYS A 119 7.03 11.58 14.43
C LYS A 119 6.24 10.33 13.99
N ILE A 120 6.87 9.43 13.23
CA ILE A 120 6.30 8.10 12.93
C ILE A 120 6.69 7.15 14.07
N PRO A 121 5.73 6.44 14.70
CA PRO A 121 6.04 5.55 15.81
C PRO A 121 6.91 4.35 15.44
N ASN A 122 7.73 3.88 16.38
CA ASN A 122 8.63 2.73 16.18
C ASN A 122 7.91 1.43 15.80
N TRP A 123 6.69 1.21 16.33
CA TRP A 123 5.87 0.03 16.00
C TRP A 123 5.43 -0.01 14.54
N PHE A 124 5.52 1.11 13.82
CA PHE A 124 5.16 1.20 12.41
C PHE A 124 6.30 0.72 11.49
N LEU A 125 7.54 0.76 11.98
CA LEU A 125 8.72 0.45 11.18
C LEU A 125 8.81 -1.05 10.89
N ASN A 126 9.37 -1.39 9.72
CA ASN A 126 9.41 -2.78 9.25
C ASN A 126 10.49 -3.65 9.93
N ARG A 127 11.58 -3.05 10.42
CA ARG A 127 12.65 -3.76 11.13
C ARG A 127 12.82 -3.17 12.52
N GLN A 128 12.18 -3.82 13.49
CA GLN A 128 12.18 -3.42 14.89
C GLN A 128 13.21 -4.24 15.66
N LYS A 129 13.99 -3.57 16.51
CA LYS A 129 15.02 -4.16 17.37
C LYS A 129 15.93 -5.14 16.60
N ASP A 130 16.74 -4.60 15.68
CA ASP A 130 17.66 -5.43 14.89
C ASP A 130 18.62 -6.21 15.81
N ILE A 131 19.00 -7.43 15.42
CA ILE A 131 19.81 -8.32 16.27
C ILE A 131 21.24 -7.80 16.41
N LYS A 132 21.78 -7.15 15.37
CA LYS A 132 23.13 -6.58 15.36
C LYS A 132 23.19 -5.28 16.17
N ASP A 133 22.33 -4.32 15.81
CA ASP A 133 22.45 -2.94 16.31
C ASP A 133 21.44 -2.59 17.41
N GLY A 134 20.41 -3.41 17.64
CA GLY A 134 19.30 -3.12 18.57
C GLY A 134 18.36 -2.00 18.12
N LYS A 135 18.68 -1.30 17.02
CA LYS A 135 17.97 -0.11 16.54
C LYS A 135 16.64 -0.47 15.84
N TYR A 136 15.75 0.52 15.81
CA TYR A 136 14.50 0.49 15.03
C TYR A 136 14.73 1.27 13.74
N THR A 137 14.53 0.62 12.60
CA THR A 137 14.83 1.20 11.29
C THR A 137 13.76 0.82 10.28
N GLN A 138 13.51 1.71 9.33
CA GLN A 138 12.80 1.34 8.10
C GLN A 138 13.83 0.95 7.03
N VAL A 139 13.83 -0.32 6.64
CA VAL A 139 14.73 -0.80 5.58
C VAL A 139 14.02 -0.73 4.24
N ILE A 140 14.67 -0.12 3.25
CA ILE A 140 14.09 0.20 1.94
C ILE A 140 15.04 -0.28 0.82
N SER A 141 14.50 -0.45 -0.38
CA SER A 141 15.22 -0.73 -1.63
C SER A 141 16.18 -1.93 -1.52
N THR A 142 17.46 -1.74 -1.86
CA THR A 142 18.48 -2.80 -1.89
C THR A 142 18.86 -3.26 -0.49
N ALA A 143 18.84 -2.37 0.50
CA ALA A 143 19.20 -2.71 1.87
C ALA A 143 18.26 -3.78 2.47
N LEU A 144 17.00 -3.84 2.02
CA LEU A 144 16.03 -4.84 2.48
C LEU A 144 16.42 -6.24 2.04
N GLU A 145 16.88 -6.39 0.80
CA GLU A 145 17.35 -7.67 0.27
C GLU A 145 18.65 -8.11 0.96
N SER A 146 19.59 -7.20 1.15
CA SER A 146 20.84 -7.49 1.88
C SER A 146 20.56 -7.96 3.31
N LYS A 147 19.66 -7.28 4.04
CA LYS A 147 19.27 -7.71 5.40
C LYS A 147 18.58 -9.07 5.41
N LEU A 148 17.72 -9.36 4.44
CA LEU A 148 17.08 -10.68 4.31
C LEU A 148 18.12 -11.78 4.06
N ARG A 149 19.11 -11.52 3.20
CA ARG A 149 20.19 -12.45 2.91
C ARG A 149 21.03 -12.75 4.16
N ASP A 150 21.47 -11.72 4.88
CA ASP A 150 22.19 -11.85 6.15
C ASP A 150 21.42 -12.72 7.16
N ASP A 151 20.12 -12.46 7.30
CA ASP A 151 19.25 -13.21 8.20
C ASP A 151 19.15 -14.70 7.80
N LEU A 152 19.03 -14.98 6.50
CA LEU A 152 18.97 -16.34 5.97
C LEU A 152 20.30 -17.08 6.12
N GLU A 153 21.43 -16.44 5.82
CA GLU A 153 22.76 -17.02 5.96
C GLU A 153 23.07 -17.35 7.42
N ARG A 154 22.72 -16.45 8.36
CA ARG A 154 22.83 -16.71 9.80
C ARG A 154 22.01 -17.93 10.23
N MET A 155 20.74 -18.03 9.79
CA MET A 155 19.90 -19.17 10.14
C MET A 155 20.41 -20.50 9.56
N LYS A 156 20.99 -20.47 8.35
CA LYS A 156 21.63 -21.64 7.71
C LYS A 156 22.87 -22.08 8.49
N LYS A 157 23.73 -21.13 8.90
CA LYS A 157 24.95 -21.41 9.67
C LYS A 157 24.66 -22.11 11.00
N ILE A 158 23.62 -21.66 11.72
CA ILE A 158 23.19 -22.25 13.00
C ILE A 158 22.44 -23.59 12.79
N ARG A 159 22.09 -23.95 11.55
CA ARG A 159 21.22 -25.10 11.21
C ARG A 159 19.85 -25.08 11.88
N LEU A 160 19.27 -23.88 12.02
CA LEU A 160 17.90 -23.72 12.47
C LEU A 160 16.93 -24.37 11.46
N HIS A 161 15.94 -25.15 11.90
CA HIS A 161 14.98 -25.83 11.02
C HIS A 161 14.31 -24.87 10.00
N ARG A 162 13.97 -23.64 10.41
CA ARG A 162 13.47 -22.59 9.50
C ARG A 162 14.49 -22.23 8.40
N GLY A 163 15.77 -22.10 8.77
CA GLY A 163 16.86 -21.82 7.84
C GLY A 163 17.06 -22.95 6.83
N LEU A 164 17.03 -24.20 7.29
CA LEU A 164 17.14 -25.39 6.43
C LEU A 164 15.96 -25.49 5.45
N ARG A 165 14.73 -25.21 5.90
CA ARG A 165 13.56 -25.15 5.00
C ARG A 165 13.69 -24.08 3.92
N HIS A 166 14.18 -22.89 4.28
CA HIS A 166 14.47 -21.85 3.28
C HIS A 166 15.58 -22.26 2.31
N TYR A 167 16.60 -22.99 2.78
CA TYR A 167 17.66 -23.53 1.93
C TYR A 167 17.11 -24.53 0.89
N TRP A 168 16.19 -25.40 1.29
CA TRP A 168 15.51 -26.35 0.39
C TRP A 168 14.33 -25.75 -0.39
N GLY A 169 14.06 -24.45 -0.28
CA GLY A 169 12.93 -23.80 -0.96
C GLY A 169 11.54 -24.26 -0.47
N LEU A 170 11.45 -24.85 0.72
CA LEU A 170 10.21 -25.33 1.32
C LEU A 170 9.48 -24.21 2.07
N ARG A 171 8.15 -24.32 2.14
CA ARG A 171 7.33 -23.42 2.97
C ARG A 171 7.60 -23.67 4.46
N VAL A 172 7.60 -22.59 5.24
CA VAL A 172 8.18 -22.55 6.59
C VAL A 172 7.16 -22.53 7.73
N ARG A 173 5.90 -22.15 7.48
CA ARG A 173 4.88 -21.95 8.53
C ARG A 173 4.10 -23.22 8.86
N GLY A 174 4.80 -24.36 8.94
CA GLY A 174 4.19 -25.65 9.32
C GLY A 174 3.43 -26.37 8.20
N GLN A 175 3.53 -25.90 6.95
CA GLN A 175 2.90 -26.60 5.83
C GLN A 175 3.50 -27.99 5.61
N HIS A 176 2.64 -28.94 5.25
CA HIS A 176 3.04 -30.30 4.87
C HIS A 176 3.87 -30.30 3.60
N THR A 177 5.02 -30.98 3.63
CA THR A 177 5.98 -31.06 2.51
C THR A 177 5.51 -31.99 1.39
N LYS A 178 4.60 -32.93 1.67
CA LYS A 178 4.06 -33.87 0.68
C LYS A 178 3.07 -33.19 -0.27
N THR A 179 2.08 -32.49 0.29
CA THR A 179 0.92 -31.95 -0.43
C THR A 179 1.08 -30.49 -0.83
N THR A 180 1.83 -29.70 -0.05
CA THR A 180 1.85 -28.24 -0.22
C THR A 180 3.02 -27.76 -1.06
N GLY A 181 2.80 -26.72 -1.88
CA GLY A 181 3.88 -26.06 -2.63
C GLY A 181 4.19 -26.71 -3.97
N ARG A 182 3.33 -27.62 -4.46
CA ARG A 182 3.39 -28.15 -5.82
C ARG A 182 3.10 -27.03 -6.82
N LYS A 183 3.92 -26.94 -7.86
CA LYS A 183 3.75 -26.05 -9.02
C LYS A 183 3.95 -26.91 -10.27
N GLY A 184 3.15 -26.67 -11.31
CA GLY A 184 3.13 -27.47 -12.54
C GLY A 184 1.87 -28.36 -12.66
N ARG A 185 1.68 -28.96 -13.84
CA ARG A 185 0.61 -29.95 -14.09
C ARG A 185 0.86 -31.20 -13.25
N THR A 186 -0.21 -31.86 -12.82
CA THR A 186 -0.14 -33.16 -12.11
C THR A 186 0.63 -34.15 -12.97
N VAL A 187 1.85 -34.49 -12.58
CA VAL A 187 2.54 -35.67 -13.11
C VAL A 187 1.78 -36.90 -12.62
N GLY A 188 1.19 -37.64 -13.55
CA GLY A 188 0.65 -38.97 -13.26
C GLY A 188 1.74 -39.86 -12.66
N VAL A 189 1.32 -40.90 -11.94
CA VAL A 189 2.24 -41.87 -11.33
C VAL A 189 2.91 -42.67 -12.44
N SER A 190 4.19 -42.41 -12.72
CA SER A 190 5.00 -43.31 -13.54
C SER A 190 5.40 -44.51 -12.68
N LYS A 191 4.74 -45.65 -12.90
CA LYS A 191 5.22 -46.94 -12.37
C LYS A 191 6.34 -47.44 -13.28
N LYS A 192 7.43 -47.91 -12.68
CA LYS A 192 8.49 -48.64 -13.41
C LYS A 192 7.83 -49.87 -14.05
N LYS A 193 7.91 -50.01 -15.38
CA LYS A 193 7.50 -51.26 -16.05
C LYS A 193 8.32 -52.39 -15.42
N GLY A 194 7.63 -53.35 -14.80
CA GLY A 194 8.26 -54.54 -14.24
C GLY A 194 8.99 -55.29 -15.35
N GLY A 195 10.20 -55.74 -15.04
CA GLY A 195 10.92 -56.75 -15.82
C GLY A 195 10.45 -58.13 -15.43
#